data_AF-A0A4U2ZEA4-F1
#
_entry.id   AF-A0A4U2ZEA4-F1
#
_cell.length_a   1.000
_cell.length_b   1.000
_cell.length_c   1.000
_cell.angle_alpha   90.00
_cell.angle_beta   90.00
_cell.angle_gamma   90.00
#
_symmetry.space_group_name_H-M   'P 1'
#
loop_
_entity.id
_entity.type
_entity.pdbx_description
1 polymer ?
#
loop_
_entity_poly.entity_id
_entity_poly.type
_entity_poly.pdbx_seq_one_letter_code
_entity_poly.pdbx_strand_id
1 'polypeptide(L)'
;MIAYNGREISQLYIHINYQGLGIGQTLLDRAKAQSSGKLTLYTFDVNEKAQHFYEKHGFKVIGRGHEKEENLPDILYEWIFE
;
A
#
# COMPACT_ATOMS: atom_id res chain seq x y z
N MET A 1 -7.13 6.56 -7.63
CA MET A 1 -6.74 5.51 -8.58
C MET A 1 -5.95 4.44 -7.85
N ILE A 2 -6.01 3.21 -8.33
CA ILE A 2 -5.17 2.11 -7.86
C ILE A 2 -4.69 1.32 -9.09
N ALA A 3 -3.44 0.86 -9.06
CA ALA A 3 -2.88 -0.08 -10.03
C ALA A 3 -2.29 -1.26 -9.25
N TYR A 4 -2.69 -2.47 -9.63
CA TYR A 4 -2.28 -3.70 -8.96
C TYR A 4 -2.34 -4.89 -9.91
N ASN A 5 -1.62 -5.95 -9.54
CA ASN A 5 -1.76 -7.28 -10.10
C ASN A 5 -2.08 -8.27 -8.96
N GLY A 6 -2.07 -9.58 -9.24
CA GLY A 6 -2.42 -10.60 -8.24
C GLY A 6 -1.48 -10.70 -7.03
N ARG A 7 -0.33 -10.01 -7.03
CA ARG A 7 0.70 -10.09 -5.98
C ARG A 7 1.18 -8.74 -5.46
N GLU A 8 0.91 -7.65 -6.16
CA GLU A 8 1.49 -6.35 -5.85
C GLU A 8 0.51 -5.21 -6.15
N ILE A 9 0.48 -4.21 -5.27
CA ILE A 9 -0.11 -2.89 -5.54
C ILE A 9 1.04 -1.95 -5.89
N SER A 10 1.15 -1.57 -7.16
CA SER A 10 2.21 -0.69 -7.65
C SER A 10 1.89 0.79 -7.43
N GLN A 11 0.60 1.15 -7.38
CA GLN A 11 0.16 2.52 -7.13
C GLN A 11 -1.15 2.55 -6.36
N LEU A 12 -1.23 3.42 -5.36
CA LEU A 12 -2.49 3.82 -4.72
C LEU A 12 -2.43 5.32 -4.44
N TYR A 13 -3.27 6.08 -5.13
CA TYR A 13 -3.35 7.52 -4.95
C TYR A 13 -4.80 7.97 -4.82
N ILE A 14 -5.06 8.82 -3.83
CA ILE A 14 -6.34 9.48 -3.64
C ILE A 14 -6.06 10.97 -3.56
N HIS A 15 -6.71 11.74 -4.43
CA HIS A 15 -6.60 13.18 -4.41
C HIS A 15 -7.02 13.74 -3.04
N ILE A 16 -6.30 14.75 -2.53
CA ILE A 16 -6.39 15.20 -1.13
C ILE A 16 -7.82 15.54 -0.68
N ASN A 17 -8.61 16.17 -1.55
CA ASN A 17 -10.02 16.53 -1.27
C ASN A 17 -10.97 15.33 -1.12
N TYR A 18 -10.52 14.11 -1.44
CA TYR A 18 -11.32 12.89 -1.38
C TYR A 18 -10.76 11.86 -0.37
N GLN A 19 -9.74 12.22 0.40
CA GLN A 19 -9.19 11.38 1.45
C GLN A 19 -10.12 11.37 2.68
N GLY A 20 -10.10 10.29 3.47
CA GLY A 20 -10.96 10.15 4.65
C GLY A 20 -12.42 9.73 4.36
N LEU A 21 -12.80 9.62 3.09
CA LEU A 21 -14.16 9.24 2.66
C LEU A 21 -14.35 7.73 2.43
N GLY A 22 -13.41 6.89 2.90
CA GLY A 22 -13.45 5.43 2.70
C GLY A 22 -13.02 4.93 1.32
N ILE A 23 -12.77 5.82 0.35
CA ILE A 23 -12.37 5.44 -1.03
C ILE A 23 -11.11 4.54 -1.03
N GLY A 24 -10.13 4.84 -0.17
CA GLY A 24 -8.91 4.04 -0.08
C GLY A 24 -9.16 2.61 0.36
N GLN A 25 -10.00 2.42 1.36
CA GLN A 25 -10.42 1.10 1.82
C GLN A 25 -11.10 0.34 0.67
N THR A 26 -12.05 0.95 -0.03
CA THR A 26 -12.75 0.32 -1.15
C THR A 26 -11.81 -0.12 -2.26
N LEU A 27 -10.80 0.70 -2.61
CA LEU A 27 -9.82 0.34 -3.62
C LEU A 27 -8.89 -0.80 -3.14
N LEU A 28 -8.48 -0.76 -1.88
CA LEU A 28 -7.61 -1.76 -1.27
C LEU A 28 -8.30 -3.12 -1.15
N ASP A 29 -9.58 -3.14 -0.76
CA ASP A 29 -10.38 -4.36 -0.65
C ASP A 29 -10.54 -5.04 -2.01
N ARG A 30 -10.72 -4.25 -3.08
CA ARG A 30 -10.75 -4.77 -4.44
C ARG A 30 -9.44 -5.43 -4.83
N ALA A 31 -8.30 -4.84 -4.49
CA ALA A 31 -6.99 -5.45 -4.75
C ALA A 31 -6.82 -6.75 -3.97
N LYS A 32 -7.17 -6.77 -2.68
CA LYS A 32 -7.12 -7.98 -1.83
C LYS A 32 -7.98 -9.10 -2.39
N ALA A 33 -9.22 -8.80 -2.78
CA ALA A 33 -10.15 -9.77 -3.34
C ALA A 33 -9.68 -10.40 -4.67
N GLN A 34 -8.81 -9.69 -5.42
CA GLN A 34 -8.25 -10.18 -6.69
C GLN A 34 -6.82 -10.72 -6.55
N SER A 35 -6.27 -10.71 -5.33
CA SER A 35 -4.93 -11.23 -5.06
C SER A 35 -4.89 -12.76 -5.07
N SER A 36 -3.71 -13.34 -5.18
CA SER A 36 -3.47 -14.77 -4.96
C SER A 36 -3.29 -15.12 -3.48
N GLY A 37 -3.96 -14.40 -2.56
CA GLY A 37 -3.85 -14.57 -1.11
C GLY A 37 -2.69 -13.82 -0.46
N LYS A 38 -1.92 -13.05 -1.23
CA LYS A 38 -0.83 -12.19 -0.74
C LYS A 38 -0.69 -10.95 -1.62
N LEU A 39 -0.40 -9.81 -1.02
CA LEU A 39 -0.07 -8.56 -1.70
C LEU A 39 1.14 -7.88 -1.07
N THR A 40 1.99 -7.30 -1.90
CA THR A 40 3.07 -6.39 -1.48
C THR A 40 2.85 -4.99 -1.99
N LEU A 41 3.43 -4.00 -1.30
CA LEU A 41 3.51 -2.62 -1.76
C LEU A 41 4.70 -1.91 -1.11
N TYR A 42 5.16 -0.86 -1.77
CA TYR A 42 6.15 0.05 -1.23
C TYR A 42 5.52 1.37 -0.82
N THR A 43 6.07 2.01 0.21
CA THR A 43 5.79 3.41 0.55
C THR A 43 7.07 4.06 1.09
N PHE A 44 7.22 5.37 0.93
CA PHE A 44 8.32 6.08 1.57
C PHE A 44 8.16 6.13 3.09
N ASP A 45 9.29 6.09 3.79
CA ASP A 45 9.37 6.19 5.26
C ASP A 45 8.87 7.55 5.79
N VAL A 46 8.92 8.59 4.95
CA VAL A 46 8.35 9.91 5.28
C VAL A 46 6.83 9.98 5.11
N ASN A 47 6.20 9.00 4.45
CA ASN A 47 4.76 9.02 4.17
C ASN A 47 3.97 8.32 5.30
N GLU A 48 4.01 8.93 6.49
CA GLU A 48 3.37 8.40 7.70
C GLU A 48 1.87 8.13 7.51
N LYS A 49 1.18 8.97 6.72
CA LYS A 49 -0.25 8.80 6.41
C LYS A 49 -0.50 7.50 5.65
N ALA A 50 0.35 7.17 4.67
CA ALA A 50 0.23 5.93 3.93
C ALA A 50 0.61 4.73 4.79
N GLN A 51 1.66 4.82 5.61
CA GLN A 51 2.05 3.77 6.55
C GLN A 51 0.91 3.41 7.50
N HIS A 52 0.35 4.41 8.20
CA HIS A 52 -0.78 4.19 9.11
C HIS A 52 -2.00 3.62 8.38
N PHE A 53 -2.25 4.09 7.15
CA PHE A 53 -3.30 3.52 6.31
C PHE A 53 -3.03 2.03 6.06
N TYR A 54 -1.87 1.63 5.55
CA TYR A 54 -1.61 0.21 5.24
C TYR A 54 -1.63 -0.69 6.48
N GLU A 55 -1.03 -0.25 7.58
CA GLU A 55 -0.99 -0.98 8.85
C GLU A 55 -2.39 -1.22 9.43
N LYS A 56 -3.24 -0.18 9.41
CA LYS A 56 -4.65 -0.31 9.81
C LYS A 56 -5.40 -1.35 8.98
N HIS A 57 -5.01 -1.55 7.73
CA HIS A 57 -5.60 -2.54 6.85
C HIS A 57 -4.84 -3.88 6.85
N GLY A 58 -4.05 -4.16 7.88
CA GLY A 58 -3.44 -5.47 8.10
C GLY A 58 -2.19 -5.76 7.27
N PHE A 59 -1.62 -4.75 6.61
CA PHE A 59 -0.28 -4.89 6.05
C PHE A 59 0.76 -4.82 7.18
N LYS A 60 1.82 -5.61 7.06
CA LYS A 60 2.94 -5.67 8.00
C LYS A 60 4.24 -5.33 7.28
N VAL A 61 5.15 -4.63 7.97
CA VAL A 61 6.47 -4.33 7.41
C VAL A 61 7.29 -5.61 7.30
N ILE A 62 7.82 -5.88 6.11
CA ILE A 62 8.72 -7.03 5.85
C ILE A 62 10.10 -6.61 5.35
N GLY A 63 10.29 -5.33 5.02
CA GLY A 63 11.58 -4.81 4.59
C GLY A 63 11.64 -3.29 4.69
N ARG A 64 12.86 -2.77 4.84
CA ARG A 64 13.19 -1.36 4.70
C ARG A 64 14.42 -1.23 3.81
N GLY A 65 14.40 -0.28 2.90
CA GLY A 65 15.44 -0.09 1.91
C GLY A 65 15.58 1.37 1.51
N HIS A 66 16.10 1.57 0.31
CA HIS A 66 16.11 2.85 -0.36
C HIS A 66 15.56 2.65 -1.77
N GLU A 67 14.62 3.50 -2.16
CA GLU A 67 14.21 3.63 -3.54
C GLU A 67 15.38 4.23 -4.33
N LYS A 68 15.68 3.66 -5.51
CA LYS A 68 16.95 3.90 -6.22
C LYS A 68 17.00 5.24 -6.94
N GLU A 69 15.86 5.78 -7.36
CA GLU A 69 15.78 7.00 -8.16
C GLU A 69 15.78 8.27 -7.30
N GLU A 70 15.03 8.28 -6.20
CA GLU A 70 14.88 9.44 -5.30
C GLU A 70 15.81 9.35 -4.07
N ASN A 71 16.50 8.22 -3.88
CA ASN A 71 17.39 7.92 -2.74
C ASN A 71 16.69 8.08 -1.36
N LEU A 72 15.37 8.00 -1.36
CA LEU A 72 14.55 8.10 -0.16
C LEU A 72 14.38 6.71 0.48
N PRO A 73 14.44 6.63 1.82
CA PRO A 73 14.12 5.38 2.51
C PRO A 73 12.69 4.93 2.18
N ASP A 74 12.55 3.66 1.81
CA ASP A 74 11.28 3.03 1.52
C ASP A 74 11.02 1.84 2.45
N ILE A 75 9.74 1.54 2.63
CA ILE A 75 9.23 0.46 3.43
C ILE A 75 8.46 -0.48 2.51
N LEU A 76 8.84 -1.76 2.56
CA LEU A 76 8.09 -2.84 1.92
C LEU A 76 7.10 -3.43 2.91
N TYR A 77 5.83 -3.36 2.55
CA TYR A 77 4.72 -3.95 3.27
C TYR A 77 4.20 -5.22 2.59
N GLU A 78 3.69 -6.14 3.39
CA GLU A 78 3.01 -7.36 2.95
C GLU A 78 1.68 -7.54 3.67
N TRP A 79 0.67 -7.97 2.92
CA TRP A 79 -0.58 -8.50 3.45
C TRP A 79 -0.75 -9.95 2.99
N ILE A 80 -1.17 -10.83 3.89
CA ILE A 80 -1.51 -12.23 3.63
C ILE A 80 -2.98 -12.44 4.03
N PHE A 81 -3.74 -13.18 3.23
CA PHE A 81 -5.09 -13.61 3.57
C PHE A 81 -5.03 -14.61 4.73
N GLU A 82 -5.61 -14.24 5.87
CA GLU A 82 -5.80 -15.12 7.03
C GLU A 82 -7.11 -15.90 6.91
#